data_AF-A0A975AVU5-F1
#
_entry.id   AF-A0A975AVU5-F1
#
_cell.length_a   1.000
_cell.length_b   1.000
_cell.length_c   1.000
_cell.angle_alpha   90.00
_cell.angle_beta   90.00
_cell.angle_gamma   90.00
#
_symmetry.space_group_name_H-M   'P 1'
#
loop_
_entity.id
_entity.type
_entity.pdbx_description
1 polymer ?
#
loop_
_entity_poly.entity_id
_entity_poly.type
_entity_poly.pdbx_seq_one_letter_code
_entity_poly.pdbx_strand_id
1 'polypeptide(L)'
;MGLLYNALKELSFTKEVKDENYLLVNEVKETMRQIKDAEIYFQNVTDPDLIDQAIYNLESLKKKYIYLIKKAKENGINFNNFDSLIS
;
A
#
# COMPACT_ATOMS: atom_id res chain seq x y z
N MET A 1 -18.45 -21.96 -29.73
CA MET A 1 -17.15 -21.28 -29.55
C MET A 1 -17.17 -20.09 -28.58
N GLY A 2 -18.32 -19.50 -28.20
CA GLY A 2 -18.35 -18.30 -27.34
C GLY A 2 -18.38 -18.52 -25.82
N LEU A 3 -18.97 -19.63 -25.34
CA LEU A 3 -19.16 -19.84 -23.89
C LEU A 3 -17.85 -20.14 -23.15
N LEU A 4 -17.00 -20.99 -23.72
CA LEU A 4 -15.70 -21.34 -23.13
C LEU A 4 -14.75 -20.13 -23.09
N TYR A 5 -14.77 -19.29 -24.13
CA TYR A 5 -13.94 -18.09 -24.22
C TYR A 5 -14.30 -17.06 -23.14
N ASN A 6 -15.60 -16.82 -22.92
CA ASN A 6 -16.04 -15.89 -21.88
C ASN A 6 -15.70 -16.38 -20.48
N ALA A 7 -15.90 -17.68 -20.21
CA ALA A 7 -15.53 -18.29 -18.93
C ALA A 7 -14.02 -18.20 -18.65
N LEU A 8 -13.18 -18.45 -19.67
CA LEU A 8 -11.73 -18.30 -19.54
C LEU A 8 -11.30 -16.84 -19.32
N LYS A 9 -11.95 -15.88 -19.99
CA LYS A 9 -11.70 -14.44 -19.82
C LYS A 9 -12.10 -13.94 -18.43
N GLU A 10 -13.22 -14.42 -17.90
CA GLU A 10 -13.64 -14.12 -16.52
C GLU A 10 -12.69 -14.74 -15.49
N LEU A 11 -12.22 -15.97 -15.73
CA LEU A 11 -11.21 -16.64 -14.89
C LEU A 11 -9.85 -15.93 -14.91
N SER A 12 -9.39 -15.44 -16.06
CA SER A 12 -8.13 -14.68 -16.14
C SER A 12 -8.25 -13.32 -15.47
N PHE A 13 -9.33 -12.59 -15.75
CA PHE A 13 -9.60 -11.28 -15.15
C PHE A 13 -9.74 -11.35 -13.63
N THR A 14 -10.48 -12.34 -13.11
CA THR A 14 -10.63 -12.54 -11.66
C THR A 14 -9.32 -12.92 -10.98
N LYS A 15 -8.46 -13.69 -11.64
CA LYS A 15 -7.13 -14.02 -11.12
C LYS A 15 -6.20 -12.79 -11.09
N GLU A 16 -6.12 -12.06 -12.18
CA GLU A 16 -5.30 -10.83 -12.29
C GLU A 16 -5.71 -9.78 -11.27
N VAL A 17 -7.01 -9.49 -11.15
CA VAL A 17 -7.54 -8.52 -10.18
C VAL A 17 -7.25 -8.97 -8.74
N LYS A 18 -7.31 -10.27 -8.45
CA LYS A 18 -7.04 -10.80 -7.11
C LYS A 18 -5.56 -10.72 -6.74
N ASP A 19 -4.66 -11.01 -7.69
CA ASP A 19 -3.22 -10.87 -7.51
C ASP A 19 -2.82 -9.38 -7.34
N GLU A 20 -3.37 -8.48 -8.16
CA GLU A 20 -3.13 -7.04 -8.06
C GLU A 20 -3.64 -6.45 -6.74
N ASN A 21 -4.82 -6.86 -6.30
CA ASN A 21 -5.38 -6.42 -5.01
C ASN A 21 -4.53 -6.91 -3.84
N TYR A 22 -4.04 -8.15 -3.90
CA TYR A 22 -3.14 -8.69 -2.88
C TYR A 22 -1.80 -7.92 -2.82
N LEU A 23 -1.21 -7.63 -3.99
CA LEU A 23 0.02 -6.83 -4.08
C LEU A 23 -0.18 -5.43 -3.51
N LEU A 24 -1.31 -4.78 -3.83
CA LEU A 24 -1.64 -3.45 -3.33
C LEU A 24 -1.82 -3.43 -1.81
N VAL A 25 -2.50 -4.43 -1.24
CA VAL A 25 -2.64 -4.56 0.22
C VAL A 25 -1.28 -4.75 0.89
N ASN A 26 -0.41 -5.58 0.33
CA ASN A 26 0.93 -5.77 0.87
C ASN A 26 1.77 -4.50 0.79
N GLU A 27 1.70 -3.75 -0.32
CA GLU A 27 2.43 -2.49 -0.46
C GLU A 27 1.97 -1.44 0.57
N VAL A 28 0.68 -1.41 0.89
CA VAL A 28 0.16 -0.54 1.95
C VAL A 28 0.71 -0.94 3.31
N LYS A 29 0.71 -2.25 3.65
CA LYS A 29 1.29 -2.75 4.91
C LYS A 29 2.77 -2.42 5.04
N GLU A 30 3.55 -2.63 3.99
CA GLU A 30 4.98 -2.29 3.99
C GLU A 30 5.20 -0.79 4.12
N THR A 31 4.41 0.04 3.43
CA THR A 31 4.49 1.50 3.55
C THR A 31 4.17 1.96 4.99
N MET A 32 3.19 1.35 5.65
CA MET A 32 2.90 1.63 7.06
C MET A 32 4.07 1.25 7.99
N ARG A 33 4.73 0.11 7.75
CA ARG A 33 5.94 -0.26 8.50
C ARG A 33 7.04 0.77 8.29
N GLN A 34 7.29 1.17 7.05
CA GLN A 34 8.30 2.19 6.70
C GLN A 34 7.99 3.54 7.35
N ILE A 35 6.73 3.96 7.43
CA ILE A 35 6.34 5.18 8.15
C ILE A 35 6.73 5.07 9.63
N LYS A 36 6.41 3.95 10.29
CA LYS A 36 6.77 3.74 11.69
C LYS A 36 8.29 3.76 11.89
N ASP A 37 9.04 3.12 11.01
CA ASP A 37 10.51 3.11 11.05
C ASP A 37 11.08 4.53 10.84
N ALA A 38 10.51 5.30 9.90
CA ALA A 38 10.90 6.69 9.64
C ALA A 38 10.56 7.63 10.80
N GLU A 39 9.44 7.42 11.49
CA GLU A 39 9.09 8.17 12.71
C GLU A 39 10.09 7.90 13.83
N ILE A 40 10.45 6.63 14.06
CA ILE A 40 11.48 6.26 15.03
C ILE A 40 12.82 6.91 14.65
N TYR A 41 13.21 6.85 13.39
CA TYR A 41 14.45 7.49 12.92
C TYR A 41 14.44 9.01 13.16
N PHE A 42 13.36 9.70 12.77
CA PHE A 42 13.21 11.14 12.97
C PHE A 42 13.28 11.53 14.45
N GLN A 43 12.75 10.71 15.36
CA GLN A 43 12.84 10.96 16.80
C GLN A 43 14.24 10.80 17.39
N ASN A 44 15.10 9.99 16.76
CA ASN A 44 16.42 9.65 17.30
C ASN A 44 17.58 10.36 16.57
N VAL A 45 17.36 10.90 15.38
CA VAL A 45 18.40 11.60 14.62
C VAL A 45 18.69 12.97 15.23
N THR A 46 19.98 13.27 15.44
CA THR A 46 20.43 14.54 16.07
C THR A 46 21.29 15.38 15.14
N ASP A 47 21.77 14.82 14.03
CA ASP A 47 22.55 15.54 13.04
C ASP A 47 21.62 16.47 12.24
N PRO A 48 21.87 17.79 12.20
CA PRO A 48 21.03 18.74 11.50
C PRO A 48 20.77 18.42 10.02
N ASP A 49 21.79 17.96 9.29
CA ASP A 49 21.66 17.65 7.85
C ASP A 49 20.81 16.38 7.64
N LEU A 50 20.83 15.47 8.61
CA LEU A 50 20.04 14.23 8.58
C LEU A 50 18.61 14.43 9.10
N ILE A 51 18.35 15.45 9.93
CA ILE A 51 17.00 15.82 10.36
C ILE A 51 16.14 16.23 9.15
N ASP A 52 16.67 17.09 8.27
CA ASP A 52 15.96 17.51 7.06
C ASP A 52 15.66 16.32 6.14
N GLN A 53 16.63 15.40 6.00
CA GLN A 53 16.44 14.15 5.27
C GLN A 53 15.35 13.27 5.91
N ALA A 54 15.31 13.17 7.24
CA ALA A 54 14.31 12.41 7.97
C ALA A 54 12.88 12.98 7.79
N ILE A 55 12.74 14.31 7.83
CA ILE A 55 11.47 15.00 7.58
C ILE A 55 10.99 14.70 6.17
N TYR A 56 11.87 14.89 5.17
CA TYR A 56 11.52 14.66 3.77
C TYR A 56 11.10 13.20 3.54
N ASN A 57 11.84 12.25 4.11
CA ASN A 57 11.53 10.82 3.99
C ASN A 57 10.15 10.51 4.57
N LEU A 58 9.87 10.95 5.81
CA LEU A 58 8.59 10.71 6.46
C LEU A 58 7.41 11.30 5.66
N GLU A 59 7.56 12.54 5.18
CA GLU A 59 6.53 13.19 4.36
C GLU A 59 6.32 12.49 3.01
N SER A 60 7.40 11.99 2.38
CA SER A 60 7.30 11.21 1.14
C SER A 60 6.53 9.91 1.35
N LEU A 61 6.77 9.21 2.46
CA LEU A 61 6.09 7.95 2.81
C LEU A 61 4.61 8.18 3.13
N LYS A 62 4.27 9.26 3.85
CA LYS A 62 2.86 9.65 4.09
C LYS A 62 2.12 9.93 2.78
N LYS A 63 2.75 10.65 1.84
CA LYS A 63 2.18 10.91 0.51
C LYS A 63 1.98 9.61 -0.28
N LYS A 64 2.96 8.70 -0.25
CA LYS A 64 2.84 7.36 -0.84
C LYS A 64 1.65 6.59 -0.25
N TYR A 65 1.53 6.57 1.08
CA TYR A 65 0.40 5.90 1.76
C TYR A 65 -0.95 6.46 1.30
N ILE A 66 -1.12 7.79 1.28
CA ILE A 66 -2.36 8.43 0.80
C ILE A 66 -2.68 8.02 -0.64
N TYR A 67 -1.68 7.98 -1.52
CA TYR A 67 -1.84 7.52 -2.89
C TYR A 67 -2.32 6.06 -2.96
N LEU A 68 -1.68 5.15 -2.21
CA LEU A 68 -2.06 3.73 -2.20
C LEU A 68 -3.48 3.51 -1.66
N ILE A 69 -3.88 4.25 -0.62
CA ILE A 69 -5.25 4.19 -0.10
C ILE A 69 -6.27 4.66 -1.14
N LYS A 70 -5.97 5.71 -1.91
CA LYS A 70 -6.84 6.16 -3.02
C LYS A 70 -6.96 5.07 -4.09
N LYS A 71 -5.84 4.51 -4.53
CA LYS A 71 -5.79 3.43 -5.52
C LYS A 71 -6.58 2.19 -5.07
N ALA A 72 -6.48 1.83 -3.80
CA ALA A 72 -7.21 0.69 -3.26
C ALA A 72 -8.72 0.91 -3.23
N LYS A 73 -9.17 2.13 -2.88
CA LYS A 73 -10.59 2.51 -2.96
C LYS A 73 -11.13 2.42 -4.38
N GLU A 74 -10.34 2.84 -5.38
CA GLU A 74 -10.67 2.71 -6.81
C GLU A 74 -10.82 1.23 -7.23
N ASN A 75 -9.99 0.36 -6.66
CA ASN A 75 -10.06 -1.09 -6.86
C ASN A 75 -11.13 -1.80 -6.00
N GLY A 76 -11.98 -1.05 -5.28
CA GLY A 76 -13.02 -1.61 -4.42
C GLY A 76 -12.51 -2.28 -3.14
N ILE A 77 -11.23 -2.11 -2.80
CA ILE A 77 -10.66 -2.58 -1.54
C ILE A 77 -11.00 -1.58 -0.44
N ASN A 78 -11.67 -2.06 0.60
CA ASN A 78 -11.99 -1.25 1.76
C ASN A 78 -11.02 -1.53 2.91
N PHE A 79 -10.25 -0.51 3.28
CA PHE A 79 -9.28 -0.53 4.36
C PHE A 79 -9.82 -0.08 5.72
N ASN A 80 -11.12 0.20 5.84
CA ASN A 80 -11.75 0.67 7.08
C ASN A 80 -11.63 -0.30 8.27
N ASN A 81 -11.08 -1.52 8.04
CA ASN A 81 -10.93 -2.57 9.05
C ASN A 81 -9.46 -3.03 9.23
N PHE A 82 -8.49 -2.09 9.16
CA PHE A 82 -7.06 -2.38 9.30
C PHE A 82 -6.70 -3.19 10.56
N ASP A 83 -7.44 -3.03 11.65
CA ASP A 83 -7.23 -3.79 12.89
C ASP A 83 -7.29 -5.31 12.68
N SER A 84 -8.06 -5.78 11.69
CA SER A 84 -8.16 -7.20 11.34
C SER A 84 -7.05 -7.72 10.42
N LEU A 85 -6.29 -6.83 9.78
CA LEU A 85 -5.23 -7.16 8.81
C LEU A 85 -3.81 -7.10 9.40
N ILE A 86 -3.68 -6.55 10.61
CA ILE A 86 -2.45 -6.45 11.39
C ILE A 86 -2.40 -7.55 12.47
N SER A 87 -3.47 -8.34 12.63
CA SER A 87 -3.52 -9.50 13.52
C SER A 87 -2.96 -10.77 12.91
#